data_AF-A0A661QYT2-F1
#
_entry.id   AF-A0A661QYT2-F1
#
_cell.length_a   1.000
_cell.length_b   1.000
_cell.length_c   1.000
_cell.angle_alpha   90.00
_cell.angle_beta   90.00
_cell.angle_gamma   90.00
#
_symmetry.space_group_name_H-M   'P 1'
#
loop_
_entity.id
_entity.type
_entity.pdbx_description
1 polymer ?
#
loop_
_entity_poly.entity_id
_entity_poly.type
_entity_poly.pdbx_seq_one_letter_code
_entity_poly.pdbx_strand_id
1 'polypeptide(L)' 'DFQNTPAIEEKYKGGILIDDYLDILKRTGWYHTHVIQAPMSTQRFNAGVVSAMQKKGILGVISRYVIVLNQWGLE' A
#
# COMPACT_ATOMS: atom_id res chain seq x y z
N ASP A 1 -3.00 15.91 -8.69
CA ASP A 1 -3.37 16.11 -7.29
C ASP A 1 -3.96 14.80 -6.77
N PHE A 2 -3.10 13.97 -6.19
CA PHE A 2 -3.47 12.62 -5.74
C PHE A 2 -4.47 12.66 -4.56
N GLN A 3 -4.52 13.79 -3.83
CA GLN A 3 -5.35 13.91 -2.62
C GLN A 3 -6.81 14.25 -2.93
N ASN A 4 -7.12 14.70 -4.15
CA ASN A 4 -8.47 15.17 -4.52
C ASN A 4 -9.09 14.48 -5.73
N THR A 5 -8.44 13.47 -6.31
CA THR A 5 -8.99 12.72 -7.45
C THR A 5 -9.59 11.41 -6.95
N PRO A 6 -10.90 11.17 -7.09
CA PRO A 6 -11.50 9.88 -6.78
C PRO A 6 -10.77 8.75 -7.53
N ALA A 7 -10.53 7.62 -6.89
CA ALA A 7 -9.81 6.49 -7.49
C ALA A 7 -10.42 6.02 -8.83
N ILE A 8 -11.74 6.16 -8.99
CA ILE A 8 -12.47 5.81 -10.23
C ILE A 8 -12.23 6.82 -11.38
N GLU A 9 -11.79 8.03 -11.05
CA GLU A 9 -11.50 9.10 -12.01
C GLU A 9 -10.01 9.15 -12.41
N GLU A 10 -9.16 8.37 -11.75
CA GLU A 10 -7.74 8.29 -12.10
C GLU A 10 -7.54 7.54 -13.42
N LYS A 11 -7.23 8.30 -14.47
CA LYS A 11 -6.94 7.77 -15.81
C LYS A 11 -5.49 7.27 -15.89
N TYR A 12 -5.19 6.11 -15.32
CA TYR A 12 -3.89 5.48 -15.55
C TYR A 12 -3.89 4.61 -16.81
N LYS A 13 -3.23 5.08 -17.88
CA LYS A 13 -2.75 4.18 -18.93
C LYS A 13 -1.57 3.39 -18.38
N GLY A 14 -1.76 2.10 -18.11
CA GLY A 14 -0.69 1.20 -17.64
C GLY A 14 -0.53 1.09 -16.12
N GLY A 15 -1.54 1.48 -15.34
CA GLY A 15 -1.58 1.19 -13.90
C GLY A 15 -1.87 -0.30 -13.65
N ILE A 16 -1.32 -0.84 -12.58
CA ILE A 16 -1.57 -2.20 -12.07
C ILE A 16 -1.97 -2.09 -10.61
N LEU A 17 -2.88 -2.94 -10.13
CA LEU A 17 -3.17 -3.00 -8.70
C LEU A 17 -1.95 -3.54 -7.95
N ILE A 18 -1.74 -3.07 -6.73
CA ILE A 18 -0.64 -3.58 -5.91
C ILE A 18 -0.75 -5.09 -5.69
N ASP A 19 -1.97 -5.62 -5.58
CA ASP A 19 -2.22 -7.06 -5.41
C ASP A 19 -1.80 -7.84 -6.67
N ASP A 20 -2.16 -7.36 -7.86
CA ASP A 20 -1.72 -7.96 -9.13
C ASP A 20 -0.18 -7.95 -9.25
N TYR A 21 0.47 -6.87 -8.80
CA TYR A 21 1.93 -6.77 -8.77
C TYR A 21 2.57 -7.77 -7.80
N LEU A 22 2.01 -7.91 -6.59
CA LEU A 22 2.46 -8.89 -5.60
C LEU A 22 2.27 -10.33 -6.09
N ASP A 23 1.20 -10.60 -6.83
CA ASP A 23 0.95 -11.91 -7.45
C ASP A 23 1.99 -12.25 -8.52
N ILE A 24 2.45 -11.29 -9.31
CA ILE A 24 3.55 -11.48 -10.27
C ILE A 24 4.85 -11.84 -9.52
N LEU A 25 5.18 -11.11 -8.45
CA LEU A 25 6.36 -11.37 -7.63
C LEU A 25 6.30 -12.74 -6.93
N LYS A 26 5.12 -13.17 -6.50
CA LYS A 26 4.90 -14.50 -5.93
C LYS A 26 5.27 -15.63 -6.88
N ARG A 27 4.97 -15.48 -8.17
CA ARG A 27 5.33 -16.48 -9.20
C ARG A 27 6.83 -16.60 -9.41
N THR A 28 7.61 -15.58 -9.06
CA THR A 28 9.08 -15.58 -9.15
C THR A 28 9.76 -15.92 -7.83
N GLY A 29 9.01 -16.44 -6.85
CA GLY A 29 9.53 -16.88 -5.55
C GLY A 29 9.62 -15.78 -4.49
N TRP A 30 9.17 -14.57 -4.79
CA TRP A 30 9.15 -13.46 -3.82
C TRP A 30 7.84 -13.44 -3.05
N TYR A 31 7.86 -13.18 -1.75
CA TYR A 31 6.64 -13.03 -0.96
C TYR A 31 6.71 -11.77 -0.09
N HIS A 32 5.57 -11.09 0.05
CA HIS A 32 5.46 -9.98 0.99
C HIS A 32 5.34 -10.53 2.41
N THR A 33 5.94 -9.83 3.37
CA THR A 33 5.96 -10.25 4.79
C THR A 33 5.16 -9.30 5.65
N HIS A 34 5.34 -8.00 5.45
CA HIS A 34 4.73 -6.97 6.27
C HIS A 34 4.27 -5.81 5.39
N VAL A 35 3.14 -5.23 5.77
CA VAL A 35 2.65 -3.95 5.25
C VAL A 35 2.70 -2.95 6.38
N ILE A 36 3.52 -1.91 6.22
CA ILE A 36 3.60 -0.80 7.17
C ILE A 36 2.80 0.34 6.58
N GLN A 37 1.72 0.74 7.24
CA GLN A 37 0.90 1.88 6.84
C GLN A 37 1.19 3.07 7.73
N ALA A 38 1.51 4.21 7.14
CA ALA A 38 1.71 5.48 7.82
C ALA A 38 0.82 6.56 7.21
N PRO A 39 0.24 7.48 8.00
CA PRO A 39 -0.54 8.59 7.46
C PRO A 39 0.29 9.45 6.49
N MET A 40 -0.31 9.93 5.39
CA MET A 40 0.31 10.82 4.38
C MET A 40 0.57 12.27 4.88
N SER A 41 0.80 12.47 6.18
CA SER A 41 0.98 13.81 6.76
C SER A 41 2.38 14.02 7.30
N THR A 42 2.93 15.20 7.05
CA THR A 42 4.16 15.70 7.68
C THR A 42 3.92 16.14 9.13
N GLN A 43 2.67 16.35 9.52
CA GLN A 43 2.26 16.64 10.89
C GLN A 43 1.77 15.37 11.59
N ARG A 44 2.17 15.19 12.86
CA ARG A 44 1.64 14.12 13.70
C ARG A 44 0.15 14.34 13.94
N PHE A 45 -0.68 13.42 13.49
CA PHE A 45 -2.08 13.39 13.87
C PHE A 45 -2.23 12.86 15.30
N ASN A 46 -3.20 13.41 16.02
CA ASN A 46 -3.67 12.78 17.26
C ASN A 46 -4.34 11.44 16.91
N ALA A 47 -4.10 10.41 17.72
CA ALA A 47 -4.69 9.07 17.58
C ALA A 47 -6.23 9.10 17.41
N GLY A 48 -6.93 10.01 18.10
CA GLY A 48 -8.38 10.14 17.97
C GLY A 48 -8.83 10.59 16.56
N VAL A 49 -8.06 11.47 15.93
CA VAL A 49 -8.32 11.95 14.55
C VAL A 49 -8.04 10.84 13.54
N VAL A 50 -6.92 10.11 13.72
CA VAL A 50 -6.57 8.95 12.89
C VAL A 50 -7.68 7.90 12.95
N SER A 51 -8.15 7.56 14.15
CA SER A 51 -9.22 6.57 14.34
C SER A 51 -10.53 6.99 13.67
N ALA A 52 -10.91 8.27 13.79
CA ALA A 52 -12.11 8.80 13.13
C ALA A 52 -11.99 8.78 11.59
N MET A 53 -10.82 9.11 11.06
CA MET A 53 -10.55 9.05 9.62
C MET A 53 -10.57 7.61 9.08
N GLN A 54 -9.99 6.66 9.83
CA GLN A 54 -10.06 5.23 9.50
C GLN A 54 -11.51 4.74 9.46
N LYS A 55 -12.31 5.07 10.49
CA LYS A 55 -13.74 4.69 10.55
C LYS A 55 -14.55 5.25 9.38
N LYS A 56 -14.17 6.43 8.88
CA LYS A 56 -14.82 7.11 7.75
C LYS A 56 -14.25 6.68 6.38
N GLY A 57 -13.19 5.88 6.34
CA GLY A 57 -12.54 5.47 5.09
C GLY A 57 -11.83 6.61 4.35
N ILE A 58 -11.44 7.68 5.05
CA ILE A 58 -10.85 8.90 4.46
C ILE A 58 -9.38 9.11 4.84
N LEU A 59 -8.76 8.17 5.55
CA LEU A 59 -7.35 8.28 5.91
C LEU A 59 -6.47 7.91 4.71
N GLY A 60 -5.89 8.91 4.06
CA GLY A 60 -4.80 8.69 3.12
C GLY A 60 -3.56 8.14 3.84
N VAL A 61 -3.13 6.93 3.48
CA VAL A 61 -1.94 6.28 4.03
C VAL A 61 -0.92 5.98 2.94
N ILE A 62 0.36 6.07 3.29
CA ILE A 62 1.45 5.48 2.53
C ILE A 62 1.64 4.06 3.06
N SER A 63 1.55 3.08 2.17
CA SER A 63 1.87 1.68 2.47
C SER A 63 3.30 1.38 2.02
N ARG A 64 4.11 0.80 2.91
CA ARG A 64 5.41 0.21 2.57
C ARG A 64 5.30 -1.31 2.66
N TYR A 65 5.69 -1.99 1.58
CA TYR A 65 5.68 -3.44 1.48
C TYR A 65 7.10 -3.97 1.66
N VAL A 66 7.30 -4.88 2.61
CA VAL A 66 8.56 -5.61 2.75
C VAL A 66 8.43 -6.93 2.00
N ILE A 67 9.16 -7.07 0.89
CA ILE A 67 9.12 -8.25 0.01
C ILE A 67 10.47 -8.95 0.08
N VAL A 68 10.46 -10.26 0.29
CA VAL A 68 11.67 -11.07 0.42
C VAL A 68 11.63 -12.24 -0.56
N LEU A 69 12.80 -12.67 -1.04
CA LEU A 69 12.93 -13.84 -1.90
C LEU A 69 12.93 -15.10 -1.03
N ASN A 70 12.08 -16.08 -1.38
CA ASN A 70 12.11 -17.38 -0.75
C ASN A 70 13.39 -18.12 -1.14
N GLN A 71 14.29 -18.37 -0.19
CA GLN A 71 15.57 -19.05 -0.42
C GLN A 71 15.49 -20.58 -0.38
N TRP A 72 14.29 -21.15 -0.28
CA TRP A 72 14.12 -22.61 -0.28
C TRP A 72 14.47 -23.17 -1.67
N GLY A 73 15.71 -23.64 -1.82
CA GLY A 73 16.27 -24.17 -3.08
C GLY A 73 17.67 -23.66 -3.45
N LEU A 74 18.36 -22.92 -2.57
CA LEU A 74 19.78 -22.52 -2.76
C LEU A 74 20.78 -23.38 -1.95
N GLU A 75 20.37 -24.59 -1.55
CA GLU A 75 21.26 -25.65 -1.04
C GLU A 75 21.49 -26.73 -2.09
#